data_AF-A0A6I6H568-F1
#
_entry.id   AF-A0A6I6H568-F1
#
_cell.length_a   1.000
_cell.length_b   1.000
_cell.length_c   1.000
_cell.angle_alpha   90.00
_cell.angle_beta   90.00
_cell.angle_gamma   90.00
#
_symmetry.space_group_name_H-M   'P 1'
#
loop_
_entity.id
_entity.type
_entity.pdbx_description
1 polymer ?
#
loop_
_entity_poly.entity_id
_entity_poly.type
_entity_poly.pdbx_seq_one_letter_code
_entity_poly.pdbx_strand_id
1 'polypeptide(L)'
;MKKFKSLPGEEWVDLKLKERLGRRKYAVSSFGRVASYVKGLEEDGKFLSLYAPSFRLQKVNILFKDGKRGFPVHKLVAECFLKQPSKDHYYVLHLDKDLHNNKVSNLRYATIDEATRHFSGKDITMSQKIKFASGEEYKPVKIAGLKKKYAITNTGRLISYSKNIEDGSELSLNIHPQGYRIWRFRVNGESTHYLIHRLVAEYFLKKPSKNHDYVVHIDHSKTNNNVKNLKWVTYDEQRAHSAQSDASKANALRLSQWSRITGKGKKLTEAKVRAIKKQLEDPKKKVKMKQLADQFEITPMQLYRIKSGENWGWVKADKSKEGPMPTALVKAVAATPKKAAAKKAAAPKAAKKAAPKAAKKAAPAPKKAAAKAAPKKAAKKAAKKK
;
A
#
# COMPACT_ATOMS: atom_id res chain seq x y z
N MET A 1 -50.72 27.09 -10.14
CA MET A 1 -49.48 27.13 -9.34
C MET A 1 -49.86 26.87 -7.88
N LYS A 2 -49.26 25.89 -7.18
CA LYS A 2 -49.60 25.62 -5.78
C LYS A 2 -49.30 26.88 -4.94
N LYS A 3 -50.33 27.45 -4.30
CA LYS A 3 -50.17 28.57 -3.36
C LYS A 3 -49.17 28.14 -2.26
N PHE A 4 -48.34 29.08 -1.80
CA PHE A 4 -47.47 28.85 -0.66
C PHE A 4 -48.32 28.43 0.55
N LYS A 5 -48.00 27.26 1.14
CA LYS A 5 -48.70 26.75 2.33
C LYS A 5 -47.70 26.10 3.27
N SER A 6 -47.61 26.66 4.48
CA SER A 6 -46.82 26.10 5.58
C SER A 6 -47.44 24.79 6.09
N LEU A 7 -46.59 23.89 6.57
CA LEU A 7 -47.04 22.66 7.23
C LEU A 7 -47.35 22.93 8.71
N PRO A 8 -48.21 22.11 9.36
CA PRO A 8 -48.45 22.24 10.80
C PRO A 8 -47.15 22.13 11.61
N GLY A 9 -46.90 23.09 12.51
CA GLY A 9 -45.68 23.14 13.33
C GLY A 9 -44.40 23.55 12.59
N GLU A 10 -44.53 24.03 11.36
CA GLU A 10 -43.40 24.51 10.57
C GLU A 10 -43.17 26.00 10.78
N GLU A 11 -41.96 26.35 11.17
CA GLU A 11 -41.53 27.73 11.37
C GLU A 11 -40.68 28.18 10.19
N TRP A 12 -40.76 29.46 9.81
CA TRP A 12 -40.00 30.05 8.71
C TRP A 12 -39.15 31.20 9.21
N VAL A 13 -37.87 31.20 8.85
CA VAL A 13 -36.91 32.24 9.23
C VAL A 13 -36.22 32.80 7.98
N ASP A 14 -36.09 34.13 7.93
CA ASP A 14 -35.42 34.84 6.86
C ASP A 14 -33.90 34.63 6.87
N LEU A 15 -33.34 34.32 5.70
CA LEU A 15 -31.89 34.20 5.51
C LEU A 15 -31.22 35.60 5.51
N LYS A 16 -30.28 35.78 6.43
CA LYS A 16 -29.42 36.98 6.52
C LYS A 16 -28.28 36.93 5.50
N LEU A 17 -28.61 37.08 4.21
CA LEU A 17 -27.65 37.14 3.11
C LEU A 17 -27.06 38.56 2.96
N LYS A 18 -25.73 38.68 2.97
CA LYS A 18 -24.98 39.97 2.86
C LYS A 18 -25.13 40.65 1.50
N GLU A 19 -25.27 39.87 0.43
CA GLU A 19 -25.45 40.35 -0.93
C GLU A 19 -26.74 39.77 -1.47
N ARG A 20 -27.68 40.59 -1.94
CA ARG A 20 -28.99 40.15 -2.44
C ARG A 20 -29.20 40.62 -3.88
N LEU A 21 -29.87 39.81 -4.70
CA LEU A 21 -30.33 40.24 -6.02
C LEU A 21 -31.66 40.99 -5.90
N GLY A 22 -31.62 42.31 -6.04
CA GLY A 22 -32.81 43.17 -6.02
C GLY A 22 -33.57 43.08 -4.68
N ARG A 23 -34.91 43.06 -4.76
CA ARG A 23 -35.81 42.97 -3.59
C ARG A 23 -36.11 41.52 -3.16
N ARG A 24 -35.52 40.51 -3.81
CA ARG A 24 -35.83 39.10 -3.54
C ARG A 24 -35.22 38.67 -2.20
N LYS A 25 -36.07 38.14 -1.34
CA LYS A 25 -35.73 37.55 -0.04
C LYS A 25 -35.84 36.03 -0.11
N TYR A 26 -35.19 35.37 0.84
CA TYR A 26 -35.16 33.93 0.96
C TYR A 26 -35.42 33.56 2.41
N ALA A 27 -36.27 32.56 2.62
CA ALA A 27 -36.54 31.99 3.93
C ALA A 27 -36.31 30.49 3.92
N VAL A 28 -35.90 29.97 5.07
CA VAL A 28 -35.74 28.54 5.32
C VAL A 28 -36.71 28.13 6.42
N SER A 29 -37.28 26.93 6.29
CA SER A 29 -38.19 26.39 7.29
C SER A 29 -37.49 25.42 8.24
N SER A 30 -38.08 25.22 9.42
CA SER A 30 -37.61 24.25 10.42
C SER A 30 -37.57 22.81 9.89
N PHE A 31 -38.28 22.52 8.79
CA PHE A 31 -38.27 21.20 8.13
C PHE A 31 -37.27 21.10 6.97
N GLY A 32 -36.46 22.14 6.74
CA GLY A 32 -35.48 22.16 5.65
C GLY A 32 -36.08 22.49 4.28
N ARG A 33 -37.27 23.11 4.23
CA ARG A 33 -37.80 23.69 2.98
C ARG A 33 -37.24 25.09 2.79
N VAL A 34 -37.04 25.50 1.55
CA VAL A 34 -36.50 26.84 1.23
C VAL A 34 -37.44 27.52 0.24
N ALA A 35 -37.76 28.78 0.49
CA ALA A 35 -38.64 29.58 -0.36
C ALA A 35 -38.01 30.94 -0.66
N SER A 36 -38.37 31.49 -1.82
CA SER A 36 -38.04 32.87 -2.20
C SER A 36 -39.32 33.69 -2.35
N TYR A 37 -39.26 34.96 -2.01
CA TYR A 37 -40.39 35.89 -2.08
C TYR A 37 -39.91 37.33 -2.26
N VAL A 38 -40.81 38.25 -2.58
CA VAL A 38 -40.49 39.68 -2.74
C VAL A 38 -41.32 40.54 -1.81
N LYS A 39 -42.64 40.29 -1.71
CA LYS A 39 -43.55 41.03 -0.82
C LYS A 39 -43.74 40.28 0.50
N GLY A 40 -44.07 38.99 0.43
CA GLY A 40 -44.27 38.14 1.59
C GLY A 40 -44.41 36.67 1.20
N LEU A 41 -44.10 35.76 2.12
CA LEU A 41 -44.16 34.31 1.86
C LEU A 41 -45.57 33.85 1.46
N GLU A 42 -46.61 34.35 2.12
CA GLU A 42 -48.00 33.97 1.83
C GLU A 42 -48.56 34.62 0.55
N GLU A 43 -48.03 35.78 0.17
CA GLU A 43 -48.47 36.52 -1.02
C GLU A 43 -47.84 35.97 -2.31
N ASP A 44 -46.51 35.91 -2.36
CA ASP A 44 -45.75 35.63 -3.58
C ASP A 44 -44.63 34.58 -3.40
N GLY A 45 -44.67 33.86 -2.28
CA GLY A 45 -43.70 32.81 -1.95
C GLY A 45 -43.65 31.70 -2.98
N LYS A 46 -42.43 31.36 -3.41
CA LYS A 46 -42.12 30.25 -4.31
C LYS A 46 -41.11 29.31 -3.67
N PHE A 47 -41.49 28.04 -3.53
CA PHE A 47 -40.57 27.00 -3.08
C PHE A 47 -39.44 26.82 -4.10
N LEU A 48 -38.22 26.72 -3.58
CA LEU A 48 -37.03 26.44 -4.37
C LEU A 48 -36.84 24.93 -4.46
N SER A 49 -36.46 24.45 -5.65
CA SER A 49 -36.12 23.04 -5.82
C SER A 49 -34.80 22.73 -5.13
N LEU A 50 -34.82 21.68 -4.34
CA LEU A 50 -33.65 21.12 -3.70
C LEU A 50 -33.05 20.05 -4.62
N TYR A 51 -31.73 20.00 -4.72
CA TYR A 51 -31.02 19.03 -5.55
C TYR A 51 -29.86 18.40 -4.77
N ALA A 52 -29.54 17.15 -5.09
CA ALA A 52 -28.49 16.38 -4.43
C ALA A 52 -27.49 15.84 -5.47
N PRO A 53 -26.35 16.51 -5.70
CA PRO A 53 -25.37 16.05 -6.69
C PRO A 53 -24.59 14.81 -6.19
N SER A 54 -24.99 13.63 -6.69
CA SER A 54 -24.35 12.30 -6.52
C SER A 54 -24.14 11.84 -5.07
N PHE A 55 -25.20 11.29 -4.43
CA PHE A 55 -25.17 10.71 -3.07
C PHE A 55 -24.57 11.63 -2.00
N ARG A 56 -24.87 12.93 -2.09
CA ARG A 56 -24.35 13.96 -1.18
C ARG A 56 -25.47 14.84 -0.63
N LEU A 57 -25.12 15.60 0.41
CA LEU A 57 -25.93 16.62 1.09
C LEU A 57 -26.85 17.39 0.13
N GLN A 58 -28.12 17.51 0.52
CA GLN A 58 -29.11 18.27 -0.23
C GLN A 58 -28.76 19.76 -0.27
N LYS A 59 -28.84 20.36 -1.46
CA LYS A 59 -28.49 21.76 -1.73
C LYS A 59 -29.66 22.53 -2.33
N VAL A 60 -29.64 23.85 -2.13
CA VAL A 60 -30.52 24.82 -2.77
C VAL A 60 -29.71 25.85 -3.54
N ASN A 61 -30.16 26.22 -4.73
CA ASN A 61 -29.55 27.32 -5.49
C ASN A 61 -30.19 28.65 -5.09
N ILE A 62 -29.39 29.55 -4.52
CA ILE A 62 -29.77 30.92 -4.19
C ILE A 62 -29.16 31.85 -5.23
N LEU A 63 -29.95 32.82 -5.70
CA LEU A 63 -29.56 33.73 -6.77
C LEU A 63 -29.00 35.04 -6.18
N PHE A 64 -27.81 35.41 -6.61
CA PHE A 64 -27.10 36.65 -6.26
C PHE A 64 -26.92 37.52 -7.50
N LYS A 65 -26.38 38.74 -7.31
CA LYS A 65 -26.05 39.67 -8.41
C LYS A 65 -25.13 39.00 -9.45
N ASP A 66 -24.13 38.25 -8.99
CA ASP A 66 -23.12 37.63 -9.84
C ASP A 66 -23.47 36.20 -10.30
N GLY A 67 -24.71 35.75 -10.03
CA GLY A 67 -25.20 34.43 -10.46
C GLY A 67 -25.74 33.54 -9.34
N LYS A 68 -25.97 32.26 -9.66
CA LYS A 68 -26.56 31.26 -8.74
C LYS A 68 -25.46 30.56 -7.95
N ARG A 69 -25.62 30.46 -6.62
CA ARG A 69 -24.72 29.74 -5.72
C ARG A 69 -25.48 28.64 -4.98
N GLY A 70 -24.90 27.44 -4.91
CA GLY A 70 -25.51 26.29 -4.26
C GLY A 70 -25.13 26.19 -2.78
N PHE A 71 -26.11 26.25 -1.88
CA PHE A 71 -25.92 26.17 -0.44
C PHE A 71 -26.44 24.84 0.11
N PRO A 72 -25.72 24.17 1.03
CA PRO A 72 -26.25 23.00 1.74
C PRO A 72 -27.41 23.39 2.65
N VAL A 73 -28.53 22.66 2.55
CA VAL A 73 -29.77 23.00 3.25
C VAL A 73 -29.62 22.85 4.77
N HIS A 74 -29.08 21.73 5.25
CA HIS A 74 -28.84 21.51 6.69
C HIS A 74 -28.05 22.66 7.37
N LYS A 75 -27.07 23.25 6.67
CA LYS A 75 -26.28 24.36 7.20
C LYS A 75 -27.12 25.63 7.33
N LEU A 76 -27.96 25.95 6.34
CA LEU A 76 -28.88 27.08 6.39
C LEU A 76 -29.88 26.92 7.53
N VAL A 77 -30.45 25.72 7.70
CA VAL A 77 -31.37 25.42 8.80
C VAL A 77 -30.67 25.60 10.15
N ALA A 78 -29.47 25.04 10.31
CA ALA A 78 -28.71 25.17 11.56
C ALA A 78 -28.35 26.62 11.88
N GLU A 79 -27.91 27.41 10.90
CA GLU A 79 -27.58 28.83 11.13
C GLU A 79 -28.80 29.69 11.53
N CYS A 80 -30.01 29.29 11.11
CA CYS A 80 -31.24 30.01 11.42
C CYS A 80 -31.88 29.59 12.74
N PHE A 81 -31.89 28.28 13.05
CA PHE A 81 -32.66 27.73 14.17
C PHE A 81 -31.81 27.22 15.33
N LEU A 82 -30.51 26.98 15.14
CA LEU A 82 -29.62 26.46 16.18
C LEU A 82 -28.64 27.54 16.64
N LYS A 83 -28.39 27.60 17.96
CA LYS A 83 -27.33 28.45 18.52
C LYS A 83 -26.02 27.68 18.51
N GLN A 84 -25.00 28.25 17.88
CA GLN A 84 -23.65 27.67 17.87
C GLN A 84 -23.07 27.71 19.29
N PRO A 85 -22.72 26.57 19.92
CA PRO A 85 -22.26 26.55 21.32
C PRO A 85 -20.88 27.19 21.53
N SER A 86 -19.96 26.99 20.59
CA SER A 86 -18.60 27.52 20.61
C SER A 86 -18.06 27.65 19.18
N LYS A 87 -17.02 28.47 18.97
CA LYS A 87 -16.32 28.63 17.69
C LYS A 87 -15.80 27.32 17.12
N ASP A 88 -15.49 26.34 17.97
CA ASP A 88 -14.98 25.02 17.57
C ASP A 88 -16.08 24.11 16.99
N HIS A 89 -17.35 24.44 17.24
CA HIS A 89 -18.51 23.66 16.77
C HIS A 89 -18.95 24.17 15.39
N TYR A 90 -18.12 23.93 14.39
CA TYR A 90 -18.32 24.43 13.03
C TYR A 90 -19.16 23.49 12.13
N TYR A 91 -19.18 22.18 12.43
CA TYR A 91 -19.83 21.18 11.58
C TYR A 91 -21.29 20.99 11.99
N VAL A 92 -22.15 20.71 11.02
CA VAL A 92 -23.57 20.38 11.28
C VAL A 92 -23.78 18.92 10.90
N LEU A 93 -24.30 18.13 11.83
CA LEU A 93 -24.51 16.69 11.68
C LEU A 93 -25.99 16.35 11.64
N HIS A 94 -26.34 15.33 10.83
CA HIS A 94 -27.66 14.68 10.81
C HIS A 94 -27.68 13.53 11.82
N LEU A 95 -28.52 13.60 12.85
CA LEU A 95 -28.55 12.61 13.94
C LEU A 95 -28.94 11.20 13.46
N ASP A 96 -29.84 11.12 12.49
CA ASP A 96 -30.30 9.87 11.88
C ASP A 96 -29.41 9.35 10.74
N LYS A 97 -28.33 10.08 10.40
CA LYS A 97 -27.43 9.82 9.26
C LYS A 97 -28.10 9.91 7.88
N ASP A 98 -29.37 10.27 7.78
CA ASP A 98 -30.01 10.58 6.51
C ASP A 98 -29.72 12.03 6.11
N LEU A 99 -28.86 12.18 5.10
CA LEU A 99 -28.41 13.48 4.58
C LEU A 99 -29.52 14.30 3.89
N HIS A 100 -30.71 13.72 3.71
CA HIS A 100 -31.89 14.39 3.15
C HIS A 100 -32.87 14.84 4.24
N ASN A 101 -32.77 14.32 5.46
CA ASN A 101 -33.61 14.74 6.58
C ASN A 101 -33.06 16.03 7.22
N ASN A 102 -33.31 17.15 6.56
CA ASN A 102 -32.83 18.47 6.99
C ASN A 102 -33.72 19.15 8.05
N LYS A 103 -34.54 18.40 8.79
CA LYS A 103 -35.33 18.94 9.90
C LYS A 103 -34.40 19.44 11.01
N VAL A 104 -34.71 20.59 11.60
CA VAL A 104 -33.91 21.16 12.70
C VAL A 104 -33.75 20.18 13.88
N SER A 105 -34.80 19.41 14.19
CA SER A 105 -34.76 18.39 15.25
C SER A 105 -33.77 17.25 14.97
N ASN A 106 -33.37 17.07 13.72
CA ASN A 106 -32.40 16.08 13.27
C ASN A 106 -30.98 16.68 13.10
N LEU A 107 -30.78 17.97 13.39
CA LEU A 107 -29.52 18.66 13.16
C LEU A 107 -28.89 19.12 14.48
N ARG A 108 -27.57 19.02 14.58
CA ARG A 108 -26.80 19.67 15.66
C ARG A 108 -25.45 20.18 15.20
N TYR A 109 -24.96 21.21 15.88
CA TYR A 109 -23.58 21.65 15.76
C TYR A 109 -22.63 20.64 16.43
N ALA A 110 -21.43 20.48 15.85
CA ALA A 110 -20.42 19.53 16.28
C ALA A 110 -19.01 20.03 15.98
N THR A 111 -18.06 19.59 16.80
CA THR A 111 -16.61 19.78 16.56
C THR A 111 -16.07 18.85 15.49
N ILE A 112 -14.85 19.09 15.00
CA ILE A 112 -14.15 18.18 14.06
C ILE A 112 -14.09 16.76 14.63
N ASP A 113 -13.76 16.64 15.91
CA ASP A 113 -13.63 15.36 16.57
C ASP A 113 -14.98 14.65 16.67
N GLU A 114 -16.05 15.37 17.02
CA GLU A 114 -17.40 14.81 17.06
C GLU A 114 -17.92 14.38 15.69
N ALA A 115 -17.69 15.16 14.64
CA ALA A 115 -18.05 14.80 13.28
C ALA A 115 -17.34 13.52 12.84
N THR A 116 -16.04 13.41 13.15
CA THR A 116 -15.24 12.22 12.85
C THR A 116 -15.78 10.98 13.56
N ARG A 117 -16.23 11.11 14.82
CA ARG A 117 -16.92 10.02 15.56
C ARG A 117 -18.22 9.61 14.89
N HIS A 118 -19.05 10.58 14.54
CA HIS A 118 -20.38 10.35 13.98
C HIS A 118 -20.35 9.60 12.64
N PHE A 119 -19.42 9.95 11.73
CA PHE A 119 -19.32 9.31 10.41
C PHE A 119 -18.53 8.00 10.41
N SER A 120 -17.60 7.79 11.34
CA SER A 120 -16.79 6.57 11.38
C SER A 120 -17.53 5.36 11.98
N GLY A 121 -18.72 5.56 12.56
CA GLY A 121 -19.49 4.50 13.22
C GLY A 121 -18.78 3.86 14.41
N LYS A 122 -17.67 4.46 14.86
CA LYS A 122 -16.95 4.08 16.07
C LYS A 122 -17.39 5.01 17.17
N ASP A 123 -18.16 4.50 18.11
CA ASP A 123 -18.43 5.16 19.38
C ASP A 123 -17.10 5.31 20.15
N ILE A 124 -16.40 6.43 19.93
CA ILE A 124 -15.15 6.77 20.64
C ILE A 124 -15.42 7.24 22.09
N THR A 125 -16.66 7.12 22.60
CA THR A 125 -16.91 7.15 24.06
C THR A 125 -16.22 5.98 24.78
N MET A 126 -15.72 5.00 24.03
CA MET A 126 -14.57 4.20 24.44
C MET A 126 -13.43 4.45 23.47
N SER A 127 -12.63 5.49 23.68
CA SER A 127 -11.20 5.36 23.41
C SER A 127 -10.76 4.19 24.28
N GLN A 128 -10.84 2.96 23.77
CA GLN A 128 -10.24 1.82 24.44
C GLN A 128 -8.77 2.20 24.52
N LYS A 129 -8.38 2.68 25.70
CA LYS A 129 -7.00 2.93 26.03
C LYS A 129 -6.22 1.70 25.56
N ILE A 130 -5.09 1.92 24.93
CA ILE A 130 -4.31 0.82 24.42
C ILE A 130 -3.94 -0.06 25.61
N LYS A 131 -4.54 -1.25 25.65
CA LYS A 131 -4.16 -2.30 26.58
C LYS A 131 -3.03 -3.08 25.94
N PHE A 132 -1.91 -3.14 26.64
CA PHE A 132 -0.80 -4.01 26.29
C PHE A 132 -1.07 -5.40 26.87
N ALA A 133 -0.76 -6.43 26.09
CA ALA A 133 -0.82 -7.79 26.60
C ALA A 133 0.29 -8.04 27.64
N SER A 134 0.13 -9.07 28.48
CA SER A 134 1.18 -9.46 29.44
C SER A 134 2.49 -9.79 28.71
N GLY A 135 3.58 -9.10 29.06
CA GLY A 135 4.88 -9.22 28.40
C GLY A 135 5.01 -8.48 27.06
N GLU A 136 4.03 -7.66 26.68
CA GLU A 136 4.15 -6.77 25.53
C GLU A 136 4.94 -5.51 25.90
N GLU A 137 6.11 -5.37 25.29
CA GLU A 137 6.97 -4.20 25.46
C GLU A 137 6.83 -3.28 24.25
N TYR A 138 6.91 -1.97 24.49
CA TYR A 138 6.93 -0.96 23.43
C TYR A 138 8.20 -0.10 23.50
N LYS A 139 8.64 0.38 22.34
CA LYS A 139 9.75 1.34 22.23
C LYS A 139 9.34 2.53 21.36
N PRO A 140 9.65 3.78 21.77
CA PRO A 140 9.32 4.96 20.99
C PRO A 140 10.17 5.04 19.72
N VAL A 141 9.53 5.19 18.57
CA VAL A 141 10.19 5.28 17.27
C VAL A 141 10.70 6.71 17.05
N LYS A 142 12.02 6.84 16.89
CA LYS A 142 12.68 8.14 16.68
C LYS A 142 12.98 8.34 15.20
N ILE A 143 12.08 9.04 14.50
CA ILE A 143 12.28 9.46 13.10
C ILE A 143 12.11 10.98 13.04
N ALA A 144 13.10 11.67 12.49
CA ALA A 144 13.07 13.12 12.33
C ALA A 144 11.98 13.55 11.32
N GLY A 145 11.30 14.67 11.61
CA GLY A 145 10.30 15.27 10.71
C GLY A 145 8.89 14.68 10.78
N LEU A 146 8.61 13.81 11.75
CA LEU A 146 7.24 13.33 12.02
C LEU A 146 6.44 14.33 12.86
N LYS A 147 5.18 14.57 12.47
CA LYS A 147 4.26 15.47 13.20
C LYS A 147 3.74 14.88 14.51
N LYS A 148 3.64 13.55 14.60
CA LYS A 148 3.14 12.81 15.77
C LYS A 148 4.24 11.90 16.30
N LYS A 149 4.10 11.47 17.56
CA LYS A 149 4.98 10.46 18.15
C LYS A 149 4.43 9.07 17.81
N TYR A 150 5.35 8.11 17.65
CA TYR A 150 5.02 6.74 17.32
C TYR A 150 5.79 5.78 18.22
N ALA A 151 5.21 4.63 18.50
CA ALA A 151 5.83 3.54 19.25
C ALA A 151 5.57 2.22 18.54
N ILE A 152 6.57 1.34 18.57
CA ILE A 152 6.50 -0.02 18.02
C ILE A 152 6.54 -1.02 19.17
N THR A 153 5.67 -2.02 19.15
CA THR A 153 5.67 -3.11 20.14
C THR A 153 6.50 -4.30 19.67
N ASN A 154 6.92 -5.15 20.62
CA ASN A 154 7.62 -6.40 20.32
C ASN A 154 6.77 -7.40 19.51
N THR A 155 5.44 -7.25 19.50
CA THR A 155 4.51 -8.04 18.67
C THR A 155 4.36 -7.49 17.25
N GLY A 156 4.87 -6.27 16.99
CA GLY A 156 4.80 -5.59 15.71
C GLY A 156 3.55 -4.71 15.51
N ARG A 157 2.91 -4.29 16.60
CA ARG A 157 1.87 -3.25 16.57
C ARG A 157 2.52 -1.87 16.53
N LEU A 158 1.97 -0.99 15.71
CA LEU A 158 2.45 0.39 15.59
C LEU A 158 1.40 1.34 16.15
N ILE A 159 1.80 2.14 17.13
CA ILE A 159 0.93 3.03 17.89
C ILE A 159 1.31 4.47 17.58
N SER A 160 0.33 5.31 17.28
CA SER A 160 0.49 6.77 17.21
C SER A 160 -0.05 7.42 18.47
N TYR A 161 0.69 8.38 19.03
CA TYR A 161 0.28 9.06 20.26
C TYR A 161 0.77 10.51 20.30
N SER A 162 0.17 11.29 21.21
CA SER A 162 0.48 12.72 21.40
C SER A 162 1.27 12.94 22.70
N LYS A 163 0.59 12.81 23.85
CA LYS A 163 1.18 12.99 25.19
C LYS A 163 1.53 11.63 25.82
N ASN A 164 0.51 10.80 26.06
CA ASN A 164 0.66 9.46 26.65
C ASN A 164 0.39 8.38 25.60
N ILE A 165 1.04 7.22 25.74
CA ILE A 165 0.87 6.09 24.82
C ILE A 165 -0.46 5.36 25.00
N GLU A 166 -1.00 5.34 26.21
CA GLU A 166 -2.29 4.70 26.53
C GLU A 166 -3.46 5.38 25.83
N ASP A 167 -3.38 6.70 25.69
CA ASP A 167 -4.33 7.53 24.94
C ASP A 167 -4.06 7.51 23.41
N GLY A 168 -3.09 6.69 22.98
CA GLY A 168 -2.71 6.50 21.60
C GLY A 168 -3.75 5.72 20.80
N SER A 169 -3.50 5.61 19.50
CA SER A 169 -4.29 4.77 18.59
C SER A 169 -3.38 3.86 17.78
N GLU A 170 -3.74 2.57 17.72
CA GLU A 170 -3.09 1.59 16.86
C GLU A 170 -3.37 1.91 15.39
N LEU A 171 -2.31 1.88 14.59
CA LEU A 171 -2.37 2.17 13.17
C LEU A 171 -2.67 0.92 12.38
N SER A 172 -3.61 1.03 11.44
CA SER A 172 -3.80 0.01 10.42
C SER A 172 -2.64 0.07 9.41
N LEU A 173 -1.93 -1.05 9.31
CA LEU A 173 -0.72 -1.18 8.48
C LEU A 173 -1.09 -1.70 7.09
N ASN A 174 -0.40 -1.20 6.06
CA ASN A 174 -0.63 -1.65 4.69
C ASN A 174 0.18 -2.93 4.42
N ILE A 175 -0.23 -3.70 3.41
CA ILE A 175 0.52 -4.87 2.94
C ILE A 175 1.28 -4.48 1.66
N HIS A 176 2.59 -4.70 1.64
CA HIS A 176 3.44 -4.54 0.46
C HIS A 176 3.10 -5.62 -0.57
N PRO A 177 3.26 -5.39 -1.90
CA PRO A 177 3.02 -6.43 -2.91
C PRO A 177 3.79 -7.74 -2.72
N GLN A 178 4.91 -7.69 -1.99
CA GLN A 178 5.69 -8.89 -1.61
C GLN A 178 5.15 -9.63 -0.38
N GLY A 179 4.08 -9.15 0.25
CA GLY A 179 3.40 -9.74 1.40
C GLY A 179 3.78 -9.18 2.78
N TYR A 180 4.74 -8.27 2.87
CA TYR A 180 5.19 -7.70 4.16
C TYR A 180 4.28 -6.58 4.66
N ARG A 181 4.06 -6.49 5.98
CA ARG A 181 3.42 -5.32 6.59
C ARG A 181 4.34 -4.09 6.50
N ILE A 182 3.79 -2.97 6.03
CA ILE A 182 4.48 -1.70 5.87
C ILE A 182 3.74 -0.55 6.55
N TRP A 183 4.51 0.35 7.13
CA TRP A 183 4.05 1.65 7.57
C TRP A 183 4.43 2.70 6.54
N ARG A 184 3.43 3.33 5.91
CA ARG A 184 3.60 4.46 5.00
C ARG A 184 3.44 5.76 5.76
N PHE A 185 4.37 6.68 5.60
CA PHE A 185 4.33 7.99 6.22
C PHE A 185 4.97 9.03 5.30
N ARG A 186 4.73 10.31 5.61
CA ARG A 186 5.27 11.44 4.84
C ARG A 186 6.19 12.26 5.71
N VAL A 187 7.38 12.58 5.19
CA VAL A 187 8.36 13.47 5.81
C VAL A 187 8.76 14.50 4.77
N ASN A 188 8.69 15.78 5.11
CA ASN A 188 9.08 16.90 4.24
C ASN A 188 8.42 16.88 2.83
N GLY A 189 7.20 16.36 2.72
CA GLY A 189 6.45 16.27 1.46
C GLY A 189 6.69 14.98 0.67
N GLU A 190 7.73 14.20 1.00
CA GLU A 190 8.01 12.92 0.35
C GLU A 190 7.31 11.76 1.06
N SER A 191 6.79 10.80 0.28
CA SER A 191 6.14 9.60 0.81
C SER A 191 7.14 8.46 0.88
N THR A 192 7.40 7.97 2.09
CA THR A 192 8.30 6.84 2.34
C THR A 192 7.57 5.73 3.09
N HIS A 193 8.21 4.57 3.23
CA HIS A 193 7.67 3.45 3.97
C HIS A 193 8.73 2.66 4.72
N TYR A 194 8.36 2.13 5.88
CA TYR A 194 9.15 1.16 6.63
C TYR A 194 8.50 -0.21 6.62
N LEU A 195 9.34 -1.26 6.56
CA LEU A 195 8.95 -2.63 6.80
C LEU A 195 8.85 -2.89 8.30
N ILE A 196 7.72 -3.40 8.75
CA ILE A 196 7.44 -3.54 10.19
C ILE A 196 8.37 -4.55 10.86
N HIS A 197 8.60 -5.70 10.25
CA HIS A 197 9.56 -6.68 10.79
C HIS A 197 10.96 -6.10 10.99
N ARG A 198 11.45 -5.28 10.04
CA ARG A 198 12.74 -4.63 10.15
C ARG A 198 12.75 -3.60 11.27
N LEU A 199 11.69 -2.79 11.37
CA LEU A 199 11.53 -1.82 12.45
C LEU A 199 11.50 -2.51 13.83
N VAL A 200 10.78 -3.63 13.98
CA VAL A 200 10.79 -4.41 15.23
C VAL A 200 12.19 -4.94 15.53
N ALA A 201 12.87 -5.52 14.55
CA ALA A 201 14.22 -6.07 14.74
C ALA A 201 15.25 -4.99 15.12
N GLU A 202 15.18 -3.79 14.52
CA GLU A 202 16.08 -2.68 14.86
C GLU A 202 15.91 -2.18 16.30
N TYR A 203 14.68 -2.25 16.84
CA TYR A 203 14.39 -1.76 18.19
C TYR A 203 14.52 -2.83 19.27
N PHE A 204 14.23 -4.10 18.97
CA PHE A 204 14.16 -5.17 19.98
C PHE A 204 15.28 -6.21 19.87
N LEU A 205 15.95 -6.36 18.72
CA LEU A 205 17.02 -7.34 18.53
C LEU A 205 18.38 -6.66 18.41
N LYS A 206 19.37 -7.18 19.15
CA LYS A 206 20.77 -6.77 18.98
C LYS A 206 21.31 -7.37 17.69
N LYS A 207 21.93 -6.54 16.86
CA LYS A 207 22.60 -6.98 15.64
C LYS A 207 23.87 -7.77 16.01
N PRO A 208 24.03 -9.04 15.60
CA PRO A 208 25.17 -9.86 16.00
C PRO A 208 26.51 -9.40 15.41
N SER A 209 26.52 -8.99 14.14
CA SER A 209 27.71 -8.47 13.47
C SER A 209 27.34 -7.49 12.36
N LYS A 210 28.34 -6.77 11.83
CA LYS A 210 28.13 -5.82 10.73
C LYS A 210 27.55 -6.48 9.48
N ASN A 211 27.85 -7.76 9.23
CA ASN A 211 27.43 -8.50 8.03
C ASN A 211 25.97 -8.98 8.08
N HIS A 212 25.29 -8.87 9.24
CA HIS A 212 23.91 -9.32 9.40
C HIS A 212 22.92 -8.19 9.06
N ASP A 213 22.85 -7.80 7.79
CA ASP A 213 22.03 -6.66 7.32
C ASP A 213 20.58 -7.01 7.02
N TYR A 214 20.20 -8.29 7.05
CA TYR A 214 18.88 -8.76 6.65
C TYR A 214 18.11 -9.33 7.83
N VAL A 215 16.78 -9.18 7.81
CA VAL A 215 15.89 -9.74 8.81
C VAL A 215 14.99 -10.77 8.14
N VAL A 216 14.90 -11.95 8.72
CA VAL A 216 14.03 -13.04 8.24
C VAL A 216 13.01 -13.43 9.30
N HIS A 217 11.86 -13.90 8.82
CA HIS A 217 10.83 -14.56 9.61
C HIS A 217 11.16 -16.05 9.72
N ILE A 218 11.34 -16.56 10.94
CA ILE A 218 11.71 -17.96 11.19
C ILE A 218 10.63 -18.90 10.67
N ASP A 219 9.36 -18.56 10.86
CA ASP A 219 8.18 -19.31 10.38
C ASP A 219 7.82 -19.07 8.90
N HIS A 220 8.61 -18.28 8.16
CA HIS A 220 8.33 -17.80 6.79
C HIS A 220 7.03 -16.98 6.62
N SER A 221 6.33 -16.66 7.70
CA SER A 221 5.10 -15.85 7.70
C SER A 221 5.42 -14.36 7.77
N LYS A 222 5.32 -13.69 6.62
CA LYS A 222 5.64 -12.26 6.44
C LYS A 222 4.74 -11.30 7.24
N THR A 223 3.64 -11.81 7.79
CA THR A 223 2.67 -11.05 8.59
C THR A 223 2.91 -11.19 10.10
N ASN A 224 3.62 -12.23 10.54
CA ASN A 224 3.96 -12.49 11.94
C ASN A 224 5.22 -11.70 12.35
N ASN A 225 5.05 -10.46 12.78
CA ASN A 225 6.16 -9.57 13.14
C ASN A 225 6.55 -9.64 14.62
N ASN A 226 6.23 -10.73 15.31
CA ASN A 226 6.67 -10.92 16.69
C ASN A 226 8.20 -11.02 16.74
N VAL A 227 8.83 -10.31 17.67
CA VAL A 227 10.28 -10.31 17.87
C VAL A 227 10.89 -11.72 17.95
N LYS A 228 10.18 -12.67 18.57
CA LYS A 228 10.63 -14.08 18.71
C LYS A 228 10.69 -14.81 17.36
N ASN A 229 9.90 -14.34 16.38
CA ASN A 229 9.87 -14.88 15.04
C ASN A 229 10.87 -14.17 14.10
N LEU A 230 11.61 -13.17 14.57
CA LEU A 230 12.52 -12.38 13.74
C LEU A 230 13.97 -12.69 14.09
N LYS A 231 14.81 -12.79 13.07
CA LYS A 231 16.25 -13.00 13.24
C LYS A 231 17.06 -12.16 12.25
N TRP A 232 18.12 -11.54 12.74
CA TRP A 232 19.15 -10.92 11.91
C TRP A 232 20.01 -12.02 11.27
N VAL A 233 20.17 -11.96 9.95
CA VAL A 233 20.91 -12.93 9.15
C VAL A 233 21.81 -12.23 8.14
N THR A 234 22.83 -12.93 7.70
CA THR A 234 23.67 -12.54 6.56
C THR A 234 22.93 -12.77 5.23
N TYR A 235 23.49 -12.25 4.14
CA TYR A 235 22.90 -12.42 2.81
C TYR A 235 22.80 -13.90 2.38
N ASP A 236 23.83 -14.69 2.67
CA ASP A 236 23.89 -16.11 2.28
C ASP A 236 22.87 -16.94 3.08
N GLU A 237 22.76 -16.68 4.38
CA GLU A 237 21.73 -17.28 5.24
C GLU A 237 20.32 -16.89 4.80
N GLN A 238 20.09 -15.61 4.45
CA GLN A 238 18.80 -15.16 3.94
C GLN A 238 18.42 -15.92 2.66
N ARG A 239 19.36 -16.10 1.74
CA ARG A 239 19.14 -16.83 0.49
C ARG A 239 18.81 -18.29 0.76
N ALA A 240 19.56 -18.95 1.65
CA ALA A 240 19.32 -20.32 2.05
C ALA A 240 17.94 -20.50 2.71
N HIS A 241 17.59 -19.63 3.66
CA HIS A 241 16.29 -19.62 4.32
C HIS A 241 15.16 -19.38 3.33
N SER A 242 15.30 -18.41 2.42
CA SER A 242 14.28 -18.15 1.40
C SER A 242 14.08 -19.34 0.48
N ALA A 243 15.14 -20.07 0.12
CA ALA A 243 15.04 -21.27 -0.72
C ALA A 243 14.27 -22.42 -0.03
N GLN A 244 14.30 -22.48 1.31
CA GLN A 244 13.60 -23.49 2.09
C GLN A 244 12.09 -23.22 2.24
N SER A 245 11.63 -22.01 1.94
CA SER A 245 10.20 -21.68 1.97
C SER A 245 9.38 -22.54 1.01
N ASP A 246 8.16 -22.89 1.41
CA ASP A 246 7.27 -23.73 0.59
C ASP A 246 6.93 -23.10 -0.76
N ALA A 247 6.78 -21.77 -0.79
CA ALA A 247 6.57 -21.03 -2.04
C ALA A 247 7.76 -21.18 -3.01
N SER A 248 8.99 -21.18 -2.48
CA SER A 248 10.20 -21.36 -3.30
C SER A 248 10.37 -22.79 -3.76
N LYS A 249 10.09 -23.78 -2.90
CA LYS A 249 10.05 -25.20 -3.27
C LYS A 249 9.02 -25.47 -4.35
N ALA A 250 7.80 -24.93 -4.19
CA ALA A 250 6.72 -25.06 -5.18
C ALA A 250 7.11 -24.42 -6.53
N ASN A 251 7.73 -23.24 -6.50
CA ASN A 251 8.20 -22.60 -7.74
C ASN A 251 9.36 -23.37 -8.40
N ALA A 252 10.29 -23.92 -7.62
CA ALA A 252 11.35 -24.79 -8.13
C ALA A 252 10.78 -26.06 -8.78
N LEU A 253 9.79 -26.69 -8.14
CA LEU A 253 9.06 -27.82 -8.71
C LEU A 253 8.36 -27.42 -10.02
N ARG A 254 7.65 -26.29 -10.04
CA ARG A 254 6.97 -25.76 -11.23
C ARG A 254 7.93 -25.49 -12.38
N LEU A 255 9.07 -24.85 -12.10
CA LEU A 255 10.12 -24.58 -13.09
C LEU A 255 10.75 -25.89 -13.61
N SER A 256 10.97 -26.87 -12.72
CA SER A 256 11.47 -28.18 -13.12
C SER A 256 10.49 -28.91 -14.04
N GLN A 257 9.19 -28.87 -13.73
CA GLN A 257 8.13 -29.44 -14.57
C GLN A 257 8.04 -28.70 -15.91
N TRP A 258 8.05 -27.37 -15.89
CA TRP A 258 8.04 -26.56 -17.11
C TRP A 258 9.26 -26.82 -18.00
N SER A 259 10.46 -26.99 -17.42
CA SER A 259 11.68 -27.36 -18.14
C SER A 259 11.59 -28.77 -18.73
N ARG A 260 10.95 -29.71 -18.05
CA ARG A 260 10.69 -31.07 -18.59
C ARG A 260 9.75 -31.03 -19.80
N ILE A 261 8.71 -30.19 -19.76
CA ILE A 261 7.69 -30.09 -20.81
C ILE A 261 8.20 -29.33 -22.04
N THR A 262 8.72 -28.11 -21.82
CA THR A 262 9.09 -27.22 -22.94
C THR A 262 10.47 -27.51 -23.53
N GLY A 263 11.35 -28.16 -22.76
CA GLY A 263 12.71 -28.51 -23.16
C GLY A 263 13.54 -27.33 -23.70
N LYS A 264 13.25 -26.09 -23.30
CA LYS A 264 14.02 -24.92 -23.73
C LYS A 264 15.49 -25.10 -23.29
N GLY A 265 16.38 -25.35 -24.25
CA GLY A 265 17.80 -25.67 -24.02
C GLY A 265 18.13 -27.17 -23.88
N LYS A 266 17.17 -28.10 -24.06
CA LYS A 266 17.41 -29.55 -24.03
C LYS A 266 17.18 -30.15 -25.42
N LYS A 267 18.10 -31.02 -25.87
CA LYS A 267 18.03 -31.72 -27.17
C LYS A 267 16.78 -32.62 -27.31
N LEU A 268 16.27 -33.11 -26.17
CA LEU A 268 15.16 -34.06 -26.08
C LEU A 268 14.00 -33.44 -25.26
N THR A 269 12.83 -33.31 -25.89
CA THR A 269 11.57 -32.79 -25.31
C THR A 269 10.58 -33.93 -25.09
N GLU A 270 9.57 -33.73 -24.22
CA GLU A 270 8.52 -34.74 -24.01
C GLU A 270 7.82 -35.15 -25.32
N ALA A 271 7.57 -34.18 -26.21
CA ALA A 271 6.99 -34.43 -27.53
C ALA A 271 7.89 -35.30 -28.42
N LYS A 272 9.21 -35.03 -28.45
CA LYS A 272 10.18 -35.85 -29.20
C LYS A 272 10.24 -37.28 -28.65
N VAL A 273 10.25 -37.44 -27.32
CA VAL A 273 10.26 -38.78 -26.68
C VAL A 273 8.98 -39.54 -26.98
N ARG A 274 7.82 -38.88 -26.96
CA ARG A 274 6.54 -39.50 -27.31
C ARG A 274 6.53 -39.96 -28.77
N ALA A 275 7.05 -39.15 -29.69
CA ALA A 275 7.18 -39.51 -31.10
C ALA A 275 8.13 -40.70 -31.32
N ILE A 276 9.28 -40.71 -30.61
CA ILE A 276 10.24 -41.82 -30.61
C ILE A 276 9.58 -43.11 -30.12
N LYS A 277 8.88 -43.08 -28.98
CA LYS A 277 8.21 -44.28 -28.43
C LYS A 277 7.11 -44.79 -29.35
N LYS A 278 6.34 -43.90 -29.99
CA LYS A 278 5.33 -44.28 -30.99
C LYS A 278 5.96 -45.03 -32.19
N GLN A 279 7.05 -44.50 -32.75
CA GLN A 279 7.74 -45.13 -33.88
C GLN A 279 8.46 -46.44 -33.51
N LEU A 280 8.83 -46.63 -32.24
CA LEU A 280 9.36 -47.89 -31.72
C LEU A 280 8.29 -48.97 -31.51
N GLU A 281 7.04 -48.56 -31.28
CA GLU A 281 5.90 -49.46 -31.05
C GLU A 281 5.16 -49.88 -32.35
N ASP A 282 5.38 -49.16 -33.46
CA ASP A 282 4.73 -49.46 -34.75
C ASP A 282 5.22 -50.80 -35.35
N PRO A 283 4.42 -51.89 -35.35
CA PRO A 283 4.86 -53.22 -35.74
C PRO A 283 5.10 -53.37 -37.25
N LYS A 284 4.64 -52.41 -38.07
CA LYS A 284 4.79 -52.40 -39.53
C LYS A 284 6.10 -51.77 -40.02
N LYS A 285 6.86 -51.10 -39.15
CA LYS A 285 8.14 -50.44 -39.49
C LYS A 285 9.27 -51.05 -38.65
N LYS A 286 10.07 -51.96 -39.23
CA LYS A 286 11.36 -52.36 -38.64
C LYS A 286 12.40 -51.25 -38.86
N VAL A 287 12.26 -50.13 -38.15
CA VAL A 287 13.24 -49.02 -38.23
C VAL A 287 14.52 -49.46 -37.51
N LYS A 288 15.68 -49.36 -38.18
CA LYS A 288 16.96 -49.63 -37.52
C LYS A 288 17.21 -48.54 -36.47
N MET A 289 17.60 -48.94 -35.27
CA MET A 289 17.81 -48.04 -34.12
C MET A 289 18.78 -46.89 -34.43
N LYS A 290 19.78 -47.13 -35.29
CA LYS A 290 20.72 -46.12 -35.78
C LYS A 290 20.03 -45.04 -36.63
N GLN A 291 19.19 -45.44 -37.58
CA GLN A 291 18.45 -44.52 -38.48
C GLN A 291 17.44 -43.67 -37.70
N LEU A 292 16.79 -44.27 -36.70
CA LEU A 292 15.86 -43.54 -35.83
C LEU A 292 16.60 -42.53 -34.94
N ALA A 293 17.80 -42.87 -34.46
CA ALA A 293 18.63 -41.97 -33.67
C ALA A 293 19.09 -40.76 -34.50
N ASP A 294 19.51 -40.99 -35.75
CA ASP A 294 19.91 -39.95 -36.69
C ASP A 294 18.73 -39.00 -37.02
N GLN A 295 17.51 -39.52 -37.21
CA GLN A 295 16.31 -38.73 -37.49
C GLN A 295 15.95 -37.73 -36.37
N PHE A 296 16.24 -38.09 -35.11
CA PHE A 296 15.95 -37.23 -33.95
C PHE A 296 17.18 -36.49 -33.43
N GLU A 297 18.32 -36.55 -34.13
CA GLU A 297 19.61 -35.96 -33.74
C GLU A 297 20.07 -36.38 -32.33
N ILE A 298 19.86 -37.66 -32.00
CA ILE A 298 20.25 -38.26 -30.72
C ILE A 298 21.23 -39.41 -30.92
N THR A 299 21.96 -39.76 -29.88
CA THR A 299 22.84 -40.93 -29.94
C THR A 299 22.02 -42.23 -29.88
N PRO A 300 22.44 -43.32 -30.56
CA PRO A 300 21.76 -44.61 -30.47
C PRO A 300 21.60 -45.10 -29.03
N MET A 301 22.58 -44.85 -28.16
CA MET A 301 22.52 -45.18 -26.73
C MET A 301 21.38 -44.46 -25.99
N GLN A 302 21.10 -43.20 -26.33
CA GLN A 302 19.96 -42.47 -25.74
C GLN A 302 18.63 -43.12 -26.13
N LEU A 303 18.54 -43.62 -27.36
CA LEU A 303 17.36 -44.33 -27.85
C LEU A 303 17.17 -45.68 -27.14
N TYR A 304 18.25 -46.43 -26.89
CA TYR A 304 18.20 -47.65 -26.06
C TYR A 304 17.75 -47.37 -24.62
N ARG A 305 18.23 -46.28 -23.99
CA ARG A 305 17.81 -45.86 -22.64
C ARG A 305 16.35 -45.39 -22.55
N ILE A 306 15.84 -44.81 -23.63
CA ILE A 306 14.40 -44.45 -23.74
C ILE A 306 13.55 -45.70 -23.92
N LYS A 307 14.04 -46.69 -24.67
CA LYS A 307 13.36 -47.97 -24.90
C LYS A 307 13.34 -48.86 -23.64
N SER A 308 14.45 -48.92 -22.88
CA SER A 308 14.52 -49.67 -21.62
C SER A 308 13.74 -49.02 -20.48
N GLY A 309 13.32 -47.75 -20.65
CA GLY A 309 12.63 -46.99 -19.61
C GLY A 309 13.55 -46.39 -18.54
N GLU A 310 14.86 -46.64 -18.62
CA GLU A 310 15.89 -46.04 -17.75
C GLU A 310 15.85 -44.50 -17.82
N ASN A 311 15.55 -43.95 -19.01
CA ASN A 311 15.33 -42.53 -19.22
C ASN A 311 13.93 -42.28 -19.81
N TRP A 312 13.15 -41.37 -19.22
CA TRP A 312 11.77 -41.07 -19.62
C TRP A 312 10.76 -42.23 -19.49
N GLY A 313 10.95 -43.14 -18.53
CA GLY A 313 10.02 -44.25 -18.27
C GLY A 313 8.55 -43.81 -18.03
N TRP A 314 8.33 -42.61 -17.51
CA TRP A 314 6.99 -42.05 -17.26
C TRP A 314 6.24 -41.57 -18.52
N VAL A 315 6.91 -41.39 -19.67
CA VAL A 315 6.27 -40.96 -20.91
C VAL A 315 5.70 -42.19 -21.61
N LYS A 316 4.38 -42.31 -21.72
CA LYS A 316 3.74 -43.41 -22.45
C LYS A 316 3.62 -43.06 -23.94
N ALA A 317 3.76 -44.04 -24.82
CA ALA A 317 3.38 -43.88 -26.22
C ALA A 317 1.86 -43.68 -26.28
N ASP A 318 1.43 -42.64 -26.98
CA ASP A 318 0.01 -42.25 -27.01
C ASP A 318 -0.78 -43.25 -27.86
N LYS A 319 -1.80 -43.88 -27.27
CA LYS A 319 -2.83 -44.66 -27.99
C LYS A 319 -4.14 -43.88 -28.19
N SER A 320 -4.19 -42.57 -27.91
CA SER A 320 -5.42 -41.78 -28.02
C SER A 320 -5.25 -40.52 -28.85
N LYS A 321 -6.29 -40.21 -29.63
CA LYS A 321 -6.45 -39.06 -30.52
C LYS A 321 -6.09 -37.75 -29.83
N GLU A 322 -5.59 -36.81 -30.63
CA GLU A 322 -5.37 -35.41 -30.28
C GLU A 322 -6.53 -34.85 -29.42
N GLY A 323 -6.21 -34.49 -28.18
CA GLY A 323 -7.01 -33.58 -27.36
C GLY A 323 -6.17 -32.34 -27.08
N PRO A 324 -6.74 -31.12 -27.16
CA PRO A 324 -5.98 -29.91 -26.93
C PRO A 324 -5.42 -29.89 -25.51
N MET A 325 -4.22 -29.33 -25.36
CA MET A 325 -3.58 -28.97 -24.10
C MET A 325 -4.62 -28.53 -23.05
N PRO A 326 -4.52 -28.91 -21.76
CA PRO A 326 -5.43 -28.42 -20.74
C PRO A 326 -5.38 -26.88 -20.71
N THR A 327 -6.42 -26.28 -21.28
CA THR A 327 -6.61 -24.84 -21.52
C THR A 327 -6.60 -24.02 -20.23
N ALA A 328 -6.67 -24.70 -19.08
CA ALA A 328 -6.61 -24.11 -17.74
C ALA A 328 -5.23 -23.54 -17.39
N LEU A 329 -4.12 -24.12 -17.88
CA LEU A 329 -2.77 -23.60 -17.59
C LEU A 329 -2.36 -22.43 -18.50
N VAL A 330 -2.93 -22.35 -19.71
CA VAL A 330 -2.66 -21.25 -20.65
C VAL A 330 -3.50 -20.01 -20.32
N LYS A 331 -4.76 -20.17 -19.87
CA LYS A 331 -5.60 -19.03 -19.44
C LYS A 331 -5.13 -18.37 -18.15
N ALA A 332 -4.49 -19.11 -17.24
CA ALA A 332 -3.96 -18.53 -15.99
C ALA A 332 -2.72 -17.62 -16.21
N VAL A 333 -2.01 -17.76 -17.34
CA VAL A 333 -0.85 -16.93 -17.68
C VAL A 333 -1.23 -15.73 -18.56
N ALA A 334 -2.35 -15.80 -19.29
CA ALA A 334 -2.86 -14.68 -20.09
C ALA A 334 -3.57 -13.59 -19.25
N ALA A 335 -3.90 -13.87 -17.98
CA ALA A 335 -4.62 -12.95 -17.09
C ALA A 335 -3.69 -12.09 -16.20
N THR A 336 -2.44 -11.84 -16.61
CA THR A 336 -1.70 -10.71 -16.02
C THR A 336 -2.21 -9.39 -16.61
N PRO A 337 -2.67 -8.43 -15.80
CA PRO A 337 -3.10 -7.14 -16.33
C PRO A 337 -1.91 -6.43 -16.96
N LYS A 338 -2.01 -6.13 -18.27
CA LYS A 338 -1.11 -5.21 -18.96
C LYS A 338 -1.08 -3.89 -18.17
N LYS A 339 0.06 -3.55 -17.56
CA LYS A 339 0.35 -2.18 -17.13
C LYS A 339 0.17 -1.29 -18.35
N ALA A 340 -0.80 -0.37 -18.27
CA ALA A 340 -0.96 0.71 -19.23
C ALA A 340 0.36 1.48 -19.34
N ALA A 341 0.95 1.46 -20.54
CA ALA A 341 2.08 2.30 -20.87
C ALA A 341 1.59 3.76 -20.90
N ALA A 342 1.98 4.53 -19.89
CA ALA A 342 1.86 5.98 -19.93
C ALA A 342 2.77 6.50 -21.05
N LYS A 343 2.17 7.14 -22.05
CA LYS A 343 2.85 7.92 -23.09
C LYS A 343 3.77 8.95 -22.41
N LYS A 344 5.08 8.85 -22.64
CA LYS A 344 6.01 9.96 -22.41
C LYS A 344 5.68 11.06 -23.42
N ALA A 345 5.06 12.14 -22.95
CA ALA A 345 5.06 13.41 -23.65
C ALA A 345 6.48 14.00 -23.60
N ALA A 346 6.93 14.52 -24.74
CA ALA A 346 8.22 15.15 -24.91
C ALA A 346 8.35 16.42 -24.03
N ALA A 347 9.47 16.54 -23.32
CA ALA A 347 9.90 17.78 -22.69
C ALA A 347 10.92 18.49 -23.60
N PRO A 348 10.89 19.83 -23.70
CA PRO A 348 11.73 20.58 -24.63
C PRO A 348 13.19 20.66 -24.16
N LYS A 349 14.09 20.74 -25.14
CA LYS A 349 15.55 20.86 -24.98
C LYS A 349 15.91 22.10 -24.15
N ALA A 350 16.62 21.91 -23.04
CA ALA A 350 17.30 22.98 -22.31
C ALA A 350 18.77 23.06 -22.73
N ALA A 351 19.22 24.28 -22.99
CA ALA A 351 20.51 24.64 -23.56
C ALA A 351 21.71 24.28 -22.67
N LYS A 352 22.81 23.89 -23.31
CA LYS A 352 24.16 23.81 -22.72
C LYS A 352 24.56 25.19 -22.18
N LYS A 353 24.85 25.29 -20.88
CA LYS A 353 25.73 26.33 -20.32
C LYS A 353 26.96 25.65 -19.73
N ALA A 354 28.12 26.16 -20.15
CA ALA A 354 29.46 25.68 -19.84
C ALA A 354 29.80 25.82 -18.34
N ALA A 355 30.51 24.84 -17.80
CA ALA A 355 31.15 24.91 -16.49
C ALA A 355 32.53 25.57 -16.63
N PRO A 356 32.94 26.49 -15.73
CA PRO A 356 34.30 27.01 -15.71
C PRO A 356 35.24 26.05 -14.99
N LYS A 357 36.44 25.88 -15.57
CA LYS A 357 37.58 25.15 -15.00
C LYS A 357 38.10 25.88 -13.76
N ALA A 358 38.19 25.19 -12.62
CA ALA A 358 38.90 25.67 -11.44
C ALA A 358 40.30 25.04 -11.38
N ALA A 359 41.31 25.91 -11.30
CA ALA A 359 42.72 25.62 -11.33
C ALA A 359 43.24 24.95 -10.04
N LYS A 360 44.22 24.06 -10.21
CA LYS A 360 45.10 23.55 -9.16
C LYS A 360 45.89 24.72 -8.54
N LYS A 361 45.82 24.86 -7.21
CA LYS A 361 46.88 25.50 -6.41
C LYS A 361 47.23 24.58 -5.24
N ALA A 362 48.52 24.30 -5.13
CA ALA A 362 49.14 23.48 -4.11
C ALA A 362 49.23 24.22 -2.76
N ALA A 363 49.09 23.48 -1.66
CA ALA A 363 49.59 23.82 -0.33
C ALA A 363 49.73 22.53 0.53
N PRO A 364 50.61 22.51 1.53
CA PRO A 364 51.48 21.36 1.81
C PRO A 364 51.01 20.41 2.92
N ALA A 365 51.70 19.26 2.97
CA ALA A 365 51.46 18.07 3.77
C ALA A 365 51.46 18.27 5.30
N PRO A 366 50.66 17.50 6.06
CA PRO A 366 50.86 17.29 7.48
C PRO A 366 51.82 16.12 7.75
N LYS A 367 52.73 16.35 8.71
CA LYS A 367 53.80 15.47 9.16
C LYS A 367 53.30 14.10 9.65
N LYS A 368 54.03 13.05 9.26
CA LYS A 368 53.92 11.68 9.78
C LYS A 368 54.30 11.63 11.27
N ALA A 369 53.53 10.91 12.08
CA ALA A 369 53.97 10.38 13.36
C ALA A 369 53.41 8.95 13.56
N ALA A 370 54.30 8.09 14.07
CA ALA A 370 54.10 6.73 14.60
C ALA A 370 53.92 5.57 13.60
N ALA A 371 54.95 4.71 13.51
CA ALA A 371 54.91 3.38 14.14
C ALA A 371 56.27 2.66 14.01
N LYS A 372 56.86 2.21 15.13
CA LYS A 372 56.97 0.77 15.49
C LYS A 372 58.02 0.46 16.57
N ALA A 373 57.58 -0.42 17.47
CA ALA A 373 58.28 -1.56 18.07
C ALA A 373 59.20 -1.38 19.29
N ALA A 374 58.95 -2.31 20.23
CA ALA A 374 59.45 -2.50 21.57
C ALA A 374 60.80 -3.28 21.60
N PRO A 375 61.40 -3.52 22.80
CA PRO A 375 62.85 -3.56 23.01
C PRO A 375 63.45 -4.97 23.12
N LYS A 376 64.80 -5.07 23.07
CA LYS A 376 65.60 -5.98 23.93
C LYS A 376 67.12 -5.78 23.76
N LYS A 377 67.77 -5.57 24.91
CA LYS A 377 69.07 -6.09 25.40
C LYS A 377 70.35 -5.89 24.55
N ALA A 378 71.29 -5.12 25.10
CA ALA A 378 72.54 -5.59 25.74
C ALA A 378 73.80 -4.79 25.39
N ALA A 379 74.61 -4.61 26.44
CA ALA A 379 76.08 -4.47 26.44
C ALA A 379 76.73 -3.08 26.25
N LYS A 380 77.06 -2.50 27.41
CA LYS A 380 78.43 -2.19 27.91
C LYS A 380 79.25 -1.04 27.30
N LYS A 381 79.85 -0.32 28.27
CA LYS A 381 81.06 0.54 28.26
C LYS A 381 80.89 1.93 27.64
N ALA A 382 81.61 2.97 28.05
CA ALA A 382 82.21 3.42 29.30
C ALA A 382 82.89 4.75 28.94
N ALA A 383 82.77 5.74 29.83
CA ALA A 383 83.76 6.78 30.14
C ALA A 383 84.14 7.89 29.12
N LYS A 384 84.20 9.11 29.71
CA LYS A 384 85.01 10.33 29.45
C LYS A 384 84.26 11.49 28.78
N LYS A 385 83.98 12.62 29.48
CA LYS A 385 84.90 13.74 29.83
C LYS A 385 85.75 14.10 28.60
N LYS A 386 85.50 15.19 27.89
CA LYS A 386 85.51 16.60 28.30
C LYS A 386 84.82 17.42 27.20
#